data_AF-A0AA97IBW7-F1
#
_entry.id   AF-A0AA97IBW7-F1
#
_cell.length_a   1.000
_cell.length_b   1.000
_cell.length_c   1.000
_cell.angle_alpha   90.00
_cell.angle_beta   90.00
_cell.angle_gamma   90.00
#
_symmetry.space_group_name_H-M   'P 1'
#
loop_
_entity.id
_entity.type
_entity.pdbx_description
1 polymer ?
#
loop_
_entity_poly.entity_id
_entity_poly.type
_entity_poly.pdbx_seq_one_letter_code
_entity_poly.pdbx_strand_id
1 'polypeptide(L)' 'MAIEKETTETNPDIAQTARTLVVQYGEDAAVIATLRAAELAATGNLDGLFFWDSVIELIEDMAEGKVPQDA' A
#
# COMPACT_ATOMS: atom_id res chain seq x y z
N MET A 1 11.43 27.00 16.11
CA MET A 1 11.00 26.53 14.78
C MET A 1 11.73 25.22 14.53
N ALA A 2 11.21 24.14 15.08
CA ALA A 2 11.67 22.79 14.79
C ALA A 2 10.58 22.19 13.90
N ILE A 3 10.98 21.82 12.69
CA ILE A 3 10.15 21.06 11.77
C ILE A 3 9.80 19.75 12.47
N GLU A 4 8.53 19.61 12.81
CA GLU A 4 7.97 18.37 13.33
C GLU A 4 8.18 17.34 12.22
N LYS A 5 8.93 16.28 12.52
CA LYS A 5 9.01 15.14 11.60
C LYS A 5 7.61 14.56 11.56
N GLU A 6 6.89 14.80 10.48
CA GLU A 6 5.66 14.09 10.15
C GLU A 6 6.06 12.65 9.87
N THR A 7 6.17 11.86 10.95
CA THR A 7 6.28 10.41 10.86
C THR A 7 4.95 9.94 10.31
N THR A 8 4.87 9.73 8.99
CA THR A 8 3.73 9.10 8.34
C THR A 8 3.72 7.63 8.73
N GLU A 9 3.27 7.35 9.96
CA GLU A 9 3.06 6.01 10.47
C GLU A 9 2.11 5.31 9.48
N THR A 10 2.63 4.32 8.76
CA THR A 10 1.86 3.62 7.73
C THR A 10 0.63 3.02 8.41
N ASN A 11 -0.57 3.34 7.91
CA ASN A 11 -1.82 2.84 8.47
C ASN A 11 -1.71 1.29 8.65
N PRO A 12 -1.97 0.76 9.85
CA PRO A 12 -1.76 -0.66 10.15
C PRO A 12 -2.53 -1.60 9.21
N ASP A 13 -3.68 -1.16 8.68
CA ASP A 13 -4.48 -1.93 7.73
C ASP A 13 -3.84 -2.00 6.34
N ILE A 14 -3.22 -0.91 5.88
CA ILE A 14 -2.45 -0.86 4.62
C ILE A 14 -1.26 -1.81 4.75
N ALA A 15 -0.51 -1.69 5.84
CA ALA A 15 0.68 -2.49 6.07
C ALA A 15 0.36 -3.99 6.19
N GLN A 16 -0.72 -4.34 6.89
CA GLN A 16 -1.15 -5.73 7.01
C GLN A 16 -1.66 -6.30 5.68
N THR A 17 -2.38 -5.51 4.90
CA THR A 17 -2.87 -5.92 3.57
C THR A 17 -1.72 -6.15 2.60
N ALA A 18 -0.76 -5.21 2.52
CA ALA A 18 0.43 -5.35 1.68
C ALA A 18 1.22 -6.61 2.02
N ARG A 19 1.53 -6.84 3.30
CA ARG A 19 2.23 -8.07 3.76
C ARG A 19 1.47 -9.33 3.39
N THR A 20 0.15 -9.33 3.56
CA THR A 20 -0.69 -10.49 3.23
C THR A 20 -0.63 -10.81 1.74
N LEU A 21 -0.69 -9.79 0.88
CA LEU A 21 -0.61 -9.97 -0.57
C LEU A 21 0.77 -10.45 -1.01
N VAL A 22 1.85 -9.89 -0.45
CA VAL A 22 3.23 -10.33 -0.74
C VAL A 22 3.42 -11.80 -0.34
N VAL A 23 2.92 -12.22 0.82
CA VAL A 23 3.01 -13.62 1.26
C VAL A 23 2.23 -14.57 0.34
N GLN A 24 1.07 -14.14 -0.18
CA GLN A 24 0.19 -14.99 -0.99
C GLN A 24 0.58 -15.05 -2.47
N TYR A 25 1.03 -13.92 -3.03
CA TYR A 25 1.18 -13.73 -4.47
C TYR A 25 2.61 -13.36 -4.89
N GLY A 26 3.52 -13.09 -3.95
CA GLY A 26 4.91 -12.77 -4.26
C GLY A 26 5.04 -11.56 -5.18
N GLU A 27 5.71 -11.75 -6.33
CA GLU A 27 5.92 -10.71 -7.35
C GLU A 27 4.60 -10.18 -7.96
N ASP A 28 3.54 -10.98 -7.94
CA ASP A 28 2.23 -10.60 -8.48
C ASP A 28 1.40 -9.75 -7.50
N ALA A 29 1.87 -9.53 -6.27
CA ALA A 29 1.09 -8.83 -5.23
C ALA A 29 0.62 -7.42 -5.67
N ALA A 30 1.49 -6.66 -6.33
CA ALA A 30 1.14 -5.32 -6.85
C ALA A 30 0.11 -5.41 -7.98
N VAL A 31 0.19 -6.44 -8.83
CA VAL A 31 -0.79 -6.69 -9.91
C VAL A 31 -2.16 -6.98 -9.31
N ILE A 32 -2.25 -7.84 -8.30
CA ILE A 32 -3.51 -8.16 -7.61
C ILE A 32 -4.10 -6.91 -6.95
N ALA A 33 -3.27 -6.10 -6.29
CA ALA A 33 -3.71 -4.85 -5.68
C ALA A 33 -4.23 -3.84 -6.72
N THR A 34 -3.55 -3.73 -7.87
CA THR A 34 -3.96 -2.87 -8.99
C THR A 34 -5.32 -3.28 -9.57
N LEU A 35 -5.57 -4.58 -9.72
CA LEU A 35 -6.87 -5.08 -10.21
C LEU A 35 -8.01 -4.72 -9.23
N ARG A 36 -7.75 -4.76 -7.92
CA ARG A 36 -8.71 -4.33 -6.90
C ARG A 36 -8.95 -2.82 -6.92
N ALA A 37 -7.89 -2.02 -7.03
CA ALA A 37 -8.01 -0.57 -7.18
C ALA A 37 -8.88 -0.21 -8.40
N ALA A 38 -8.63 -0.85 -9.55
CA ALA A 38 -9.39 -0.62 -10.78
C ALA A 38 -10.89 -1.00 -10.64
N GLU A 39 -11.21 -2.10 -9.95
CA GLU A 39 -12.58 -2.51 -9.65
C GLU A 39 -13.31 -1.46 -8.80
N LEU A 40 -12.65 -0.92 -7.79
CA LEU A 40 -13.21 0.11 -6.90
C LEU A 40 -13.37 1.46 -7.60
N ALA A 41 -12.40 1.84 -8.44
CA ALA A 41 -12.51 3.01 -9.30
C ALA A 41 -13.72 2.90 -10.24
N ALA A 42 -13.91 1.76 -10.89
CA ALA A 42 -15.00 1.52 -11.84
C ALA A 42 -16.39 1.58 -11.18
N THR A 43 -16.48 1.24 -9.89
CA THR A 43 -17.72 1.30 -9.11
C THR A 43 -17.94 2.63 -8.39
N GLY A 44 -16.99 3.56 -8.51
CA GLY A 44 -17.05 4.88 -7.87
C GLY A 44 -16.68 4.89 -6.39
N ASN A 45 -16.10 3.80 -5.88
CA ASN A 45 -15.62 3.72 -4.50
C ASN A 45 -14.22 4.35 -4.39
N LEU A 46 -14.18 5.68 -4.27
CA LEU A 46 -12.93 6.45 -4.23
C LEU A 46 -12.12 6.26 -2.94
N ASP A 47 -12.78 6.07 -1.80
CA ASP A 47 -12.09 5.79 -0.53
C ASP A 47 -11.39 4.43 -0.58
N GLY A 48 -12.07 3.43 -1.15
CA GLY A 48 -11.49 2.12 -1.43
C GLY A 48 -10.33 2.21 -2.42
N LEU A 49 -10.49 2.96 -3.51
CA LEU A 49 -9.40 3.22 -4.46
C LEU A 49 -8.17 3.80 -3.74
N PHE A 50 -8.35 4.86 -2.95
CA PHE A 50 -7.25 5.51 -2.23
C PHE A 50 -6.52 4.54 -1.28
N PHE A 51 -7.27 3.72 -0.55
CA PHE A 51 -6.67 2.67 0.30
C PHE A 51 -5.80 1.70 -0.52
N TRP A 52 -6.30 1.23 -1.66
CA TRP A 52 -5.58 0.26 -2.49
C TRP A 52 -4.39 0.89 -3.22
N ASP A 53 -4.45 2.17 -3.60
CA ASP A 53 -3.30 2.91 -4.12
C ASP A 53 -2.15 2.95 -3.10
N SER A 54 -2.45 3.24 -1.83
CA SER A 54 -1.43 3.20 -0.77
C SER A 54 -0.89 1.79 -0.48
N VAL A 55 -1.71 0.74 -0.66
CA VAL A 55 -1.24 -0.65 -0.58
C VAL A 55 -0.27 -0.97 -1.73
N ILE A 56 -0.56 -0.51 -2.95
CA ILE A 56 0.31 -0.70 -4.12
C ILE A 56 1.67 -0.02 -3.89
N GLU A 57 1.66 1.25 -3.48
CA GLU A 57 2.88 2.02 -3.19
C GLU A 57 3.76 1.29 -2.17
N LEU A 58 3.17 0.78 -1.08
CA LEU A 58 3.92 0.04 -0.07
C LEU A 58 4.48 -1.28 -0.60
N ILE A 59 3.75 -2.02 -1.44
CA ILE A 59 4.25 -3.26 -2.05
C ILE A 59 5.42 -2.97 -2.98
N GLU A 60 5.34 -1.91 -3.79
CA GLU A 60 6.41 -1.51 -4.70
C GLU A 60 7.66 -1.08 -3.92
N ASP A 61 7.51 -0.29 -2.85
CA ASP A 61 8.61 0.09 -1.97
C ASP A 61 9.28 -1.13 -1.32
N MET A 62 8.48 -2.09 -0.81
CA MET A 62 8.99 -3.35 -0.27
C MET A 62 9.77 -4.15 -1.33
N ALA A 63 9.28 -4.21 -2.57
CA ALA A 63 9.93 -4.93 -3.66
C ALA A 63 11.27 -4.28 -4.09
N GLU A 64 11.35 -2.95 -4.01
CA GLU A 64 12.58 -2.19 -4.26
C GLU A 64 13.57 -2.23 -3.08
N GLY A 65 13.21 -2.88 -1.97
CA GLY A 65 14.03 -2.93 -0.76
C GLY A 65 14.11 -1.59 -0.04
N LYS A 66 13.22 -0.63 -0.37
CA LYS A 66 12.97 0.53 0.47
C LYS A 66 12.24 0.00 1.69
N VAL A 67 12.97 -0.11 2.80
CA VAL A 67 12.31 -0.34 4.08
C VAL A 67 11.27 0.76 4.28
N PRO A 68 10.05 0.43 4.77
CA PRO A 68 9.22 1.46 5.37
C PRO A 68 10.12 2.20 6.35
N GLN A 69 10.32 3.52 6.16
CA GLN A 69 10.95 4.29 7.22
C GLN A 69 10.12 4.00 8.47
N ASP A 70 10.77 3.56 9.55
CA ASP A 70 10.20 3.14 10.85
C ASP A 70 10.20 1.62 11.14
N ALA A 71 11.32 0.93 10.87
CA ALA A 71 11.67 -0.32 11.58
C ALA A 71 12.31 -0.05 12.95
#